data_AF-A0A970B0M6-F1
#
_entry.id   AF-A0A970B0M6-F1
#
_cell.length_a   1.000
_cell.length_b   1.000
_cell.length_c   1.000
_cell.angle_alpha   90.00
_cell.angle_beta   90.00
_cell.angle_gamma   90.00
#
_symmetry.space_group_name_H-M   'P 1'
#
loop_
_entity.id
_entity.type
_entity.pdbx_description
1 polymer ?
#
loop_
_entity_poly.entity_id
_entity_poly.type
_entity_poly.pdbx_seq_one_letter_code
_entity_poly.pdbx_strand_id
1 'polypeptide(L)'
;MLGIGDLILTEVLQGFCADADYRVAKQMLTSLTVFNMIGLEIAIKSADNFRELRKQGITIRKTVDVVIATFCIETGHSLLFADKDFIPFADNLGLSAVLVDT
;
A
#
# COMPACT_ATOMS: atom_id res chain seq x y z
N MET A 1 -2.33 13.79 -7.51
CA MET A 1 -3.22 14.03 -6.36
C MET A 1 -2.69 13.22 -5.19
N LEU A 2 -2.58 13.78 -3.99
CA LEU A 2 -2.17 13.05 -2.79
C LEU A 2 -3.40 12.42 -2.13
N GLY A 3 -3.29 11.19 -1.64
CA GLY A 3 -4.34 10.51 -0.91
C GLY A 3 -3.80 9.36 -0.08
N ILE A 4 -4.68 8.67 0.63
CA ILE A 4 -4.36 7.56 1.51
C ILE A 4 -5.27 6.38 1.21
N GLY A 5 -4.73 5.17 1.22
CA GLY A 5 -5.53 3.96 1.12
C GLY A 5 -6.16 3.57 2.46
N ASP A 6 -7.35 2.98 2.43
CA ASP A 6 -8.06 2.47 3.61
C ASP A 6 -7.25 1.48 4.47
N LEU A 7 -6.47 0.58 3.88
CA LEU A 7 -5.58 -0.33 4.61
C LEU A 7 -4.40 0.41 5.27
N ILE A 8 -3.78 1.37 4.56
CA ILE A 8 -2.70 2.21 5.13
C ILE A 8 -3.24 3.04 6.29
N LEU A 9 -4.42 3.65 6.11
CA LEU A 9 -5.10 4.39 7.17
C LEU A 9 -5.35 3.49 8.39
N THR A 10 -5.76 2.24 8.17
CA THR A 10 -5.97 1.27 9.25
C THR A 10 -4.68 0.97 10.02
N GLU A 11 -3.58 0.66 9.32
CA GLU A 11 -2.30 0.35 9.96
C GLU A 11 -1.74 1.56 10.73
N VAL A 12 -1.81 2.75 10.14
CA VAL A 12 -1.34 3.98 10.79
C VAL A 12 -2.15 4.26 12.06
N LEU A 13 -3.48 4.16 11.99
CA LEU A 13 -4.34 4.41 13.15
C LEU A 13 -4.18 3.35 14.26
N GLN A 14 -3.91 2.09 13.91
CA GLN A 14 -3.63 1.03 14.89
C GLN A 14 -2.30 1.22 15.62
N GLY A 15 -1.37 1.99 15.07
CA GLY A 15 -0.08 2.28 15.70
C GLY A 15 -0.12 3.23 16.89
N PHE A 16 -1.24 3.93 17.13
CA PHE A 16 -1.35 4.90 18.23
C PHE A 16 -1.76 4.23 19.55
N CYS A 17 -0.98 4.44 20.60
CA CYS A 17 -1.32 3.97 21.94
C CYS A 17 -2.31 4.89 22.69
N ALA A 18 -2.24 6.20 22.44
CA ALA A 18 -3.06 7.18 23.13
C ALA A 18 -4.27 7.60 22.29
N ASP A 19 -5.46 7.55 22.90
CA ASP A 19 -6.73 7.96 22.30
C ASP A 19 -6.72 9.40 21.76
N ALA A 20 -6.01 10.30 22.45
CA ALA A 20 -5.91 11.71 22.03
C ALA A 20 -5.18 11.82 20.68
N ASP A 21 -4.02 11.18 20.55
CA ASP A 21 -3.22 11.18 19.32
C ASP A 21 -3.94 10.46 18.19
N TYR A 22 -4.60 9.33 18.49
CA TYR A 22 -5.46 8.61 17.54
C TYR A 22 -6.54 9.53 16.94
N ARG A 23 -7.23 10.33 17.76
CA ARG A 23 -8.32 11.21 17.29
C ARG A 23 -7.79 12.32 16.39
N VAL A 24 -6.65 12.91 16.75
CA VAL A 24 -5.98 13.94 15.94
C VAL A 24 -5.54 13.36 14.60
N ALA A 25 -4.83 12.22 14.62
CA ALA A 25 -4.36 11.55 13.41
C ALA A 25 -5.53 11.14 12.49
N LYS A 26 -6.61 10.59 13.06
CA LYS A 26 -7.81 10.24 12.30
C LYS A 26 -8.40 11.45 11.59
N GLN A 27 -8.59 12.57 12.27
CA GLN A 27 -9.11 13.79 11.64
C GLN A 27 -8.19 14.29 10.51
N MET A 28 -6.87 14.31 10.74
CA MET A 28 -5.92 14.77 9.74
C MET A 28 -5.86 13.83 8.52
N LEU A 29 -5.73 12.52 8.71
CA LEU A 29 -5.56 11.57 7.61
C LEU A 29 -6.85 11.40 6.79
N THR A 30 -8.02 11.46 7.43
CA THR A 30 -9.31 11.40 6.71
C THR A 30 -9.68 12.69 5.99
N SER A 31 -8.90 13.77 6.16
CA SER A 31 -9.03 14.98 5.33
C SER A 31 -8.41 14.82 3.93
N LEU A 32 -7.57 13.80 3.73
CA LEU A 32 -7.06 13.39 2.43
C LEU A 32 -8.13 12.60 1.67
N THR A 33 -7.97 12.48 0.35
CA THR A 33 -8.75 11.51 -0.44
C THR A 33 -8.47 10.10 0.08
N VAL A 34 -9.50 9.41 0.56
CA VAL A 34 -9.41 8.02 1.01
C VAL A 34 -9.81 7.09 -0.14
N PHE A 35 -8.89 6.21 -0.54
CA PHE A 35 -9.14 5.21 -1.56
C PHE A 35 -9.55 3.88 -0.92
N ASN A 36 -10.67 3.31 -1.38
CA ASN A 36 -11.04 1.94 -1.07
C ASN A 36 -10.15 1.02 -1.89
N MET A 37 -9.14 0.39 -1.27
CA MET A 37 -8.14 -0.36 -2.02
C MET A 37 -8.55 -1.80 -2.27
N ILE A 38 -9.40 -2.36 -1.41
CA ILE A 38 -9.79 -3.76 -1.53
C ILE A 38 -11.16 -3.91 -2.19
N GLY A 39 -11.17 -4.69 -3.26
CA GLY A 39 -12.35 -5.18 -3.95
C GLY A 39 -12.04 -6.55 -4.54
N LEU A 40 -13.05 -7.26 -5.06
CA LEU A 40 -12.86 -8.61 -5.60
C LEU A 40 -11.73 -8.66 -6.64
N GLU A 41 -11.72 -7.70 -7.56
CA GLU A 41 -10.72 -7.63 -8.62
C GLU A 41 -9.30 -7.43 -8.08
N ILE A 42 -9.11 -6.46 -7.18
CA ILE A 42 -7.80 -6.21 -6.55
C ILE A 42 -7.36 -7.40 -5.70
N ALA A 43 -8.28 -8.08 -5.01
CA ALA A 43 -7.95 -9.26 -4.21
C ALA A 43 -7.42 -10.41 -5.08
N ILE A 44 -8.06 -10.68 -6.22
CA ILE A 44 -7.60 -11.69 -7.19
C ILE A 44 -6.24 -11.29 -7.77
N LYS A 45 -6.11 -10.06 -8.29
CA LYS A 45 -4.87 -9.55 -8.86
C LYS A 45 -3.71 -9.54 -7.87
N SER A 46 -3.99 -9.27 -6.60
CA SER A 46 -2.99 -9.32 -5.52
C SER A 46 -2.47 -10.73 -5.33
N ALA A 47 -3.36 -11.73 -5.34
CA ALA A 47 -2.96 -13.13 -5.27
C ALA A 47 -2.12 -13.55 -6.50
N ASP A 48 -2.48 -13.08 -7.69
CA ASP A 48 -1.73 -13.35 -8.92
C ASP A 48 -0.33 -12.71 -8.89
N ASN A 49 -0.23 -11.43 -8.51
CA ASN A 49 1.04 -10.72 -8.33
C ASN A 49 1.95 -11.40 -7.30
N PHE A 50 1.40 -11.81 -6.16
CA PHE A 50 2.14 -12.59 -5.17
C PHE A 50 2.67 -13.91 -5.73
N ARG A 51 1.81 -14.65 -6.47
CA ARG A 51 2.21 -15.91 -7.10
C ARG A 51 3.30 -15.69 -8.14
N GLU A 52 3.25 -14.60 -8.89
CA GLU A 52 4.24 -14.27 -9.91
C GLU A 52 5.61 -13.98 -9.29
N LEU A 53 5.68 -13.12 -8.28
CA LEU A 53 6.92 -12.87 -7.53
C LEU A 53 7.47 -14.17 -6.90
N ARG A 54 6.59 -15.02 -6.37
CA ARG A 54 6.99 -16.29 -5.76
C ARG A 54 7.61 -17.26 -6.75
N LYS A 55 7.14 -17.33 -8.00
CA LYS A 55 7.78 -18.14 -9.05
C LYS A 55 9.21 -17.69 -9.35
N GLN A 56 9.51 -16.42 -9.10
CA GLN A 56 10.84 -15.82 -9.26
C GLN A 56 11.70 -15.96 -7.99
N GLY A 57 11.21 -16.67 -6.96
CA GLY A 57 11.92 -16.86 -5.69
C GLY A 57 11.73 -15.72 -4.69
N ILE A 58 10.90 -14.73 -4.98
CA ILE A 58 10.66 -13.57 -4.12
C ILE A 58 9.37 -13.80 -3.32
N THR A 59 9.46 -13.76 -1.99
CA THR A 59 8.29 -13.93 -1.12
C THR A 59 8.04 -12.66 -0.31
N ILE A 60 6.89 -12.03 -0.56
CA ILE A 60 6.40 -10.89 0.22
C ILE A 60 5.69 -11.39 1.48
N ARG A 61 6.03 -10.86 2.64
CA ARG A 61 5.54 -11.41 3.92
C ARG A 61 4.15 -10.90 4.32
N LYS A 62 3.81 -9.67 3.93
CA LYS A 62 2.56 -9.02 4.35
C LYS A 62 1.58 -8.97 3.18
N THR A 63 0.41 -9.57 3.36
CA THR A 63 -0.67 -9.52 2.36
C THR A 63 -1.10 -8.07 2.07
N VAL A 64 -1.10 -7.20 3.09
CA VAL A 64 -1.46 -5.79 2.94
C VAL A 64 -0.52 -5.07 1.96
N ASP A 65 0.80 -5.31 2.04
CA ASP A 65 1.77 -4.72 1.11
C ASP A 65 1.49 -5.16 -0.35
N VAL A 66 1.13 -6.43 -0.55
CA VAL A 66 0.74 -6.95 -1.87
C VAL A 66 -0.50 -6.22 -2.39
N VAL A 67 -1.50 -6.00 -1.54
CA VAL A 67 -2.74 -5.31 -1.91
C VAL A 67 -2.48 -3.84 -2.25
N ILE A 68 -1.70 -3.14 -1.44
CA ILE A 68 -1.32 -1.73 -1.68
C ILE A 68 -0.58 -1.60 -3.01
N ALA A 69 0.43 -2.44 -3.25
CA ALA A 69 1.20 -2.40 -4.49
C ALA A 69 0.32 -2.69 -5.70
N THR A 70 -0.53 -3.72 -5.61
CA THR A 70 -1.45 -4.10 -6.70
C THR A 70 -2.44 -2.98 -6.99
N PHE A 71 -3.04 -2.37 -5.96
CA PHE A 71 -3.94 -1.24 -6.16
C PHE A 71 -3.25 -0.11 -6.93
N CYS A 72 -2.02 0.25 -6.56
CA CYS A 72 -1.26 1.32 -7.21
C CYS A 72 -0.95 0.98 -8.68
N ILE A 73 -0.52 -0.26 -8.96
CA ILE A 73 -0.26 -0.74 -10.33
C ILE A 73 -1.53 -0.63 -11.19
N GLU A 74 -2.66 -1.14 -10.70
CA GLU A 74 -3.91 -1.21 -11.45
C GLU A 74 -4.55 0.15 -11.70
N THR A 75 -4.35 1.10 -10.79
CA THR A 75 -4.95 2.44 -10.88
C THR A 75 -3.98 3.49 -11.41
N GLY A 76 -2.72 3.12 -11.69
CA GLY A 76 -1.68 4.02 -12.18
C GLY A 76 -1.20 5.06 -11.16
N HIS A 77 -1.44 4.83 -9.86
CA HIS A 77 -0.94 5.70 -8.81
C HIS A 77 0.52 5.37 -8.49
N SER A 78 1.32 6.39 -8.26
CA SER A 78 2.67 6.22 -7.70
C SER A 78 2.58 5.98 -6.20
N LEU A 79 3.35 5.03 -5.68
CA LEU A 79 3.42 4.73 -4.26
C LEU A 79 4.62 5.43 -3.63
N LEU A 80 4.37 6.18 -2.57
CA LEU A 80 5.39 6.71 -1.68
C LEU A 80 5.69 5.66 -0.61
N PHE A 81 6.90 5.09 -0.59
CA PHE A 81 7.29 4.08 0.38
C PHE A 81 8.75 4.20 0.80
N ALA A 82 9.04 3.75 2.02
CA ALA A 82 10.40 3.51 2.52
C ALA A 82 10.67 2.03 2.82
N ASP A 83 9.63 1.19 2.83
CA ASP A 83 9.75 -0.25 3.04
C ASP A 83 10.27 -0.93 1.76
N LYS A 84 11.39 -1.65 1.90
CA LYS A 84 12.04 -2.36 0.80
C LYS A 84 11.18 -3.52 0.25
N ASP A 85 10.17 -3.96 1.01
CA ASP A 85 9.23 -4.99 0.57
C ASP A 85 8.42 -4.55 -0.68
N PHE A 86 8.39 -3.25 -1.01
CA PHE A 86 7.78 -2.73 -2.26
C PHE A 86 8.71 -2.74 -3.48
N ILE A 87 10.03 -2.84 -3.30
CA ILE A 87 11.01 -2.82 -4.40
C ILE A 87 10.74 -3.92 -5.44
N PRO A 88 10.45 -5.19 -5.06
CA PRO A 88 10.15 -6.22 -6.04
C PRO A 88 8.95 -5.92 -6.94
N PHE A 89 7.96 -5.18 -6.46
CA PHE A 89 6.81 -4.77 -7.28
C PHE A 89 7.21 -3.70 -8.30
N ALA A 90 8.12 -2.79 -7.94
CA ALA A 90 8.64 -1.79 -8.87
C ALA A 90 9.49 -2.45 -9.96
N ASP A 91 10.42 -3.32 -9.54
CA ASP A 91 11.38 -3.96 -10.45
C ASP A 91 10.73 -4.98 -11.40
N ASN A 92 9.68 -5.69 -10.95
CA ASN A 92 9.13 -6.83 -11.70
C ASN A 92 7.68 -6.66 -12.18
N LEU A 93 6.90 -5.77 -11.55
CA LEU A 93 5.44 -5.67 -11.78
C LEU A 93 4.97 -4.27 -12.18
N GLY A 94 5.89 -3.32 -12.38
CA GLY A 94 5.58 -1.99 -12.90
C GLY A 94 5.02 -1.01 -11.88
N LEU A 95 5.20 -1.25 -10.57
CA LEU A 95 4.84 -0.27 -9.56
C LEU A 95 5.67 1.01 -9.74
N SER A 96 4.99 2.15 -9.90
CA SER A 96 5.66 3.45 -9.94
C SER A 96 6.04 3.90 -8.53
N ALA A 97 7.34 3.99 -8.24
CA ALA A 97 7.84 4.46 -6.95
C ALA A 97 8.07 5.98 -6.96
N VAL A 98 7.71 6.66 -5.88
CA VAL A 98 8.15 8.04 -5.63
C VAL A 98 9.48 7.98 -4.89
N LEU A 99 10.57 8.42 -5.52
CA LEU A 99 11.86 8.59 -4.86
C LEU A 99 11.77 9.83 -3.96
N VAL A 100 12.07 9.65 -2.68
CA VAL A 100 12.36 10.77 -1.79
C VAL A 100 13.87 10.94 -1.82
N ASP A 101 14.35 12.04 -2.39
CA ASP A 101 15.74 12.44 -2.24
C ASP A 101 15.96 12.77 -0.74
N THR A 102 16.57 11.84 0.00
CA THR A 102 17.08 12.06 1.35
C THR A 102 18.59 12.21 1.34
#